data_AF-A0A7J4MCE4-F1
#
_entry.id   AF-A0A7J4MCE4-F1
#
_cell.length_a   1.000
_cell.length_b   1.000
_cell.length_c   1.000
_cell.angle_alpha   90.00
_cell.angle_beta   90.00
_cell.angle_gamma   90.00
#
_symmetry.space_group_name_H-M   'P 1'
#
loop_
_entity.id
_entity.type
_entity.pdbx_description
1 polymer ?
#
loop_
_entity_poly.entity_id
_entity_poly.type
_entity_poly.pdbx_seq_one_letter_code
_entity_poly.pdbx_strand_id
1 'polypeptide(L)'
;QKQVKKLNRQKYLEYKYAARDMLADPGVPEEHRSNLLGQIWAKGERISYEAALEYIESKEAEGILPATVAADLQRFLRRLETRR
;
A
#
# COMPACT_ATOMS: atom_id res chain seq x y z
N GLN A 1 18.70 1.41 -19.15
CA GLN A 1 17.88 0.72 -18.14
C GLN A 1 16.53 1.42 -18.05
N LYS A 2 15.39 0.70 -18.13
CA LYS A 2 14.07 1.32 -17.91
C LYS A 2 13.96 1.69 -16.43
N GLN A 3 13.75 2.96 -16.19
CA GLN A 3 13.70 3.53 -14.86
C GLN A 3 12.34 3.10 -14.24
N VAL A 4 12.34 2.34 -13.15
CA VAL A 4 11.11 1.76 -12.53
C VAL A 4 10.42 2.81 -11.65
N LYS A 5 9.08 2.92 -11.70
CA LYS A 5 8.33 3.81 -10.80
C LYS A 5 8.32 3.24 -9.39
N LYS A 6 8.59 4.07 -8.39
CA LYS A 6 8.65 3.70 -6.97
C LYS A 6 7.90 4.72 -6.12
N LEU A 7 7.53 4.33 -4.91
CA LEU A 7 7.04 5.27 -3.91
C LEU A 7 8.16 6.24 -3.50
N ASN A 8 7.81 7.51 -3.32
CA ASN A 8 8.77 8.49 -2.86
C ASN A 8 9.06 8.29 -1.37
N ARG A 9 10.28 7.86 -1.03
CA ARG A 9 10.73 7.64 0.37
C ARG A 9 10.50 8.83 1.31
N GLN A 10 10.52 10.07 0.80
CA GLN A 10 10.26 11.28 1.59
C GLN A 10 8.81 11.36 2.10
N LYS A 11 7.89 10.61 1.49
CA LYS A 11 6.48 10.56 1.87
C LYS A 11 6.14 9.42 2.84
N TYR A 12 7.15 8.79 3.47
CA TYR A 12 6.90 7.66 4.37
C TYR A 12 5.98 8.01 5.54
N LEU A 13 6.12 9.18 6.16
CA LEU A 13 5.26 9.57 7.28
C LEU A 13 3.81 9.79 6.82
N GLU A 14 3.60 10.46 5.68
CA GLU A 14 2.29 10.62 5.06
C GLU A 14 1.64 9.25 4.81
N TYR A 15 2.39 8.33 4.21
CA TYR A 15 1.98 6.94 4.03
C TYR A 15 1.59 6.28 5.35
N LYS A 16 2.50 6.30 6.33
CA LYS A 16 2.37 5.58 7.60
C LYS A 16 1.09 5.97 8.32
N TYR A 17 0.77 7.27 8.38
CA TYR A 17 -0.41 7.73 9.10
C TYR A 17 -1.71 7.45 8.35
N ALA A 18 -1.79 7.77 7.05
CA ALA A 18 -3.01 7.58 6.28
C ALA A 18 -3.31 6.10 6.00
N ALA A 19 -2.30 5.29 5.66
CA ALA A 19 -2.50 3.86 5.44
C ALA A 19 -2.84 3.13 6.75
N ARG A 20 -2.29 3.55 7.89
CA ARG A 20 -2.68 2.99 9.20
C ARG A 20 -4.15 3.28 9.51
N ASP A 21 -4.63 4.48 9.17
CA ASP A 21 -6.03 4.86 9.36
C ASP A 21 -6.96 4.03 8.46
N MET A 22 -6.61 3.87 7.18
CA MET A 22 -7.34 2.99 6.25
C MET A 22 -7.37 1.53 6.73
N LEU A 23 -6.25 1.03 7.25
CA LEU A 23 -6.14 -0.35 7.77
C LEU A 23 -6.82 -0.52 9.14
N ALA A 24 -7.29 0.55 9.79
CA ALA A 24 -8.03 0.45 11.04
C ALA A 24 -9.48 -0.02 10.83
N ASP A 25 -9.94 -0.11 9.58
CA ASP A 25 -11.26 -0.61 9.19
C ASP A 25 -11.57 -1.97 9.85
N PRO A 26 -12.76 -2.15 10.48
CA PRO A 26 -13.13 -3.38 11.16
C PRO A 26 -13.11 -4.64 10.28
N GLY A 27 -13.23 -4.49 8.95
CA GLY A 27 -13.11 -5.58 7.99
C GLY A 27 -11.67 -6.04 7.74
N VAL A 28 -10.67 -5.32 8.26
CA VAL A 28 -9.26 -5.74 8.23
C VAL A 28 -8.87 -6.36 9.59
N PRO A 29 -8.55 -7.67 9.65
CA PRO A 29 -8.16 -8.35 10.88
C PRO A 29 -6.94 -7.68 11.53
N GLU A 30 -7.01 -7.45 12.85
CA GLU A 30 -6.01 -6.67 13.59
C GLU A 30 -4.60 -7.26 13.47
N GLU A 31 -4.50 -8.59 13.48
CA GLU A 31 -3.26 -9.35 13.33
C GLU A 31 -2.55 -9.10 11.99
N HIS A 32 -3.26 -8.62 10.97
CA HIS A 32 -2.71 -8.36 9.64
C HIS A 32 -2.28 -6.91 9.43
N ARG A 33 -2.83 -5.94 10.19
CA ARG A 33 -2.69 -4.50 9.92
C ARG A 33 -1.24 -4.03 9.89
N SER A 34 -0.44 -4.42 10.88
CA SER A 34 0.98 -4.05 10.96
C SER A 34 1.80 -4.65 9.82
N ASN A 35 1.50 -5.90 9.43
CA ASN A 35 2.19 -6.58 8.33
C ASN A 35 1.81 -5.95 6.98
N LEU A 36 0.53 -5.68 6.74
CA LEU A 36 0.03 -4.98 5.55
C LEU A 36 0.71 -3.62 5.40
N LEU A 37 0.70 -2.81 6.47
CA LEU A 37 1.33 -1.49 6.49
C LEU A 37 2.82 -1.55 6.11
N GLY A 38 3.56 -2.49 6.67
CA GLY A 38 5.00 -2.64 6.39
C GLY A 38 5.28 -3.14 4.97
N GLN A 39 4.56 -4.17 4.53
CA GLN A 39 4.83 -4.86 3.26
C GLN A 39 4.42 -4.03 2.04
N ILE A 40 3.28 -3.33 2.09
CA ILE A 40 2.85 -2.41 1.02
C ILE A 40 3.95 -1.37 0.77
N TRP A 41 4.47 -0.76 1.83
CA TRP A 41 5.55 0.22 1.71
C TRP A 41 6.86 -0.39 1.20
N ALA A 42 7.28 -1.50 1.79
CA ALA A 42 8.54 -2.14 1.43
C ALA A 42 8.56 -2.53 -0.06
N LYS A 43 7.46 -3.06 -0.59
CA LYS A 43 7.32 -3.38 -2.01
C LYS A 43 7.31 -2.12 -2.86
N GLY A 44 6.52 -1.12 -2.48
CA GLY A 44 6.39 0.14 -3.21
C GLY A 44 7.68 0.97 -3.31
N GLU A 45 8.42 1.07 -2.21
CA GLU A 45 9.62 1.90 -2.10
C GLU A 45 10.86 1.18 -2.62
N ARG A 46 11.00 -0.14 -2.40
CA ARG A 46 12.21 -0.88 -2.76
C ARG A 46 12.13 -1.53 -4.13
N ILE A 47 10.96 -2.07 -4.50
CA ILE A 47 10.75 -2.83 -5.75
C ILE A 47 10.14 -1.90 -6.81
N SER A 48 8.84 -1.64 -6.74
CA SER A 48 8.10 -0.78 -7.67
C SER A 48 6.73 -0.41 -7.09
N TYR A 49 6.16 0.68 -7.61
CA TYR A 49 4.76 1.05 -7.35
C TYR A 49 3.81 -0.10 -7.69
N GLU A 50 4.02 -0.76 -8.83
CA GLU A 50 3.22 -1.89 -9.28
C GLU A 50 3.29 -3.09 -8.31
N ALA A 51 4.46 -3.37 -7.72
CA ALA A 51 4.61 -4.45 -6.75
C ALA A 51 3.84 -4.20 -5.44
N ALA A 52 3.59 -2.93 -5.09
CA ALA A 52 2.70 -2.60 -3.97
C ALA A 52 1.23 -2.85 -4.33
N LEU A 53 0.81 -2.53 -5.56
CA LEU A 53 -0.55 -2.78 -6.03
C LEU A 53 -0.84 -4.28 -6.10
N GLU A 54 0.05 -5.06 -6.71
CA GLU A 54 -0.07 -6.52 -6.81
C GLU A 54 -0.23 -7.17 -5.43
N TYR A 55 0.48 -6.65 -4.42
CA TYR A 55 0.35 -7.15 -3.05
C TYR A 55 -0.99 -6.76 -2.41
N ILE A 56 -1.50 -5.56 -2.66
CA ILE A 56 -2.84 -5.17 -2.20
C ILE A 56 -3.90 -6.08 -2.83
N GLU A 57 -3.83 -6.29 -4.15
CA GLU A 57 -4.75 -7.16 -4.90
C GLU A 57 -4.68 -8.61 -4.42
N SER A 58 -3.48 -9.13 -4.11
CA SER A 58 -3.35 -10.48 -3.53
C SER A 58 -4.05 -10.57 -2.18
N LYS A 59 -3.92 -9.56 -1.32
CA LYS A 59 -4.53 -9.55 0.02
C LYS A 59 -6.03 -9.34 -0.03
N GLU A 60 -6.53 -8.63 -1.02
CA GLU A 60 -7.95 -8.56 -1.34
C GLU A 60 -8.47 -9.94 -1.78
N ALA A 61 -7.79 -10.60 -2.73
CA ALA A 61 -8.17 -11.93 -3.21
C ALA A 61 -8.13 -13.03 -2.12
N GLU A 62 -7.21 -12.89 -1.14
CA GLU A 62 -7.14 -13.74 0.05
C GLU A 62 -8.25 -13.46 1.08
N GLY A 63 -9.04 -12.40 0.90
CA GLY A 63 -10.08 -11.97 1.85
C GLY A 63 -9.55 -11.27 3.10
N ILE A 64 -8.26 -10.88 3.11
CA ILE A 64 -7.61 -10.17 4.22
C ILE A 64 -7.90 -8.66 4.17
N LEU A 65 -8.00 -8.10 2.96
CA LEU A 65 -8.39 -6.72 2.73
C LEU A 65 -9.78 -6.65 2.12
N PRO A 66 -10.72 -5.88 2.71
CA PRO A 66 -11.96 -5.52 2.03
C PRO A 66 -11.66 -4.76 0.73
N ALA A 67 -12.47 -4.99 -0.30
CA ALA A 67 -12.32 -4.35 -1.61
C ALA A 67 -12.33 -2.81 -1.54
N THR A 68 -13.12 -2.24 -0.62
CA THR A 68 -13.16 -0.80 -0.36
C THR A 68 -11.83 -0.27 0.16
N VAL A 69 -11.25 -0.92 1.16
CA VAL A 69 -9.95 -0.56 1.74
C VAL A 69 -8.82 -0.75 0.73
N ALA A 70 -8.86 -1.84 -0.04
CA ALA A 70 -7.91 -2.09 -1.12
C ALA A 70 -7.92 -0.96 -2.16
N ALA A 71 -9.10 -0.58 -2.65
CA ALA A 71 -9.26 0.52 -3.61
C ALA A 71 -8.77 1.88 -3.06
N ASP A 72 -9.04 2.17 -1.79
CA ASP A 72 -8.58 3.40 -1.14
C ASP A 72 -7.06 3.45 -1.00
N LEU A 73 -6.43 2.34 -0.60
CA LEU A 73 -4.98 2.20 -0.55
C LEU A 73 -4.35 2.41 -1.93
N GLN A 74 -4.87 1.76 -2.98
CA GLN A 74 -4.36 1.91 -4.35
C GLN A 74 -4.47 3.36 -4.84
N ARG A 75 -5.61 4.02 -4.61
CA ARG A 75 -5.82 5.43 -4.96
C ARG A 75 -4.86 6.33 -4.21
N PHE A 76 -4.59 6.03 -2.94
CA PHE A 76 -3.66 6.79 -2.12
C PHE A 76 -2.22 6.64 -2.60
N LEU A 77 -1.74 5.41 -2.83
CA LEU A 77 -0.39 5.14 -3.29
C LEU A 77 -0.06 5.88 -4.60
N ARG A 78 -1.02 6.03 -5.50
CA ARG A 78 -0.86 6.81 -6.75
C ARG A 78 -0.43 8.26 -6.50
N ARG A 79 -0.78 8.86 -5.35
CA ARG A 79 -0.34 10.22 -4.98
C ARG A 79 1.08 10.25 -4.43
N LEU A 80 1.59 9.10 -4.01
CA LEU A 80 2.89 8.93 -3.37
C LEU A 80 3.98 8.50 -4.35
N GLU A 81 3.62 8.06 -5.56
CA GLU A 81 4.60 7.73 -6.60
C GLU A 81 5.42 8.96 -7.02
N THR A 82 6.63 8.71 -7.48
CA THR A 82 7.41 9.74 -8.17
C THR A 82 6.75 10.06 -9.51
N ARG A 83 6.26 11.29 -9.67
CA ARG A 83 5.68 11.75 -10.95
C ARG A 83 6.73 11.61 -12.06
N ARG A 84 6.32 11.08 -13.21
CA ARG A 84 6.99 11.26 -14.49
C ARG A 84 6.02 11.89 -15.46
#